data_AF-A0A8T5FCR1-F1
#
_entry.id   AF-A0A8T5FCR1-F1
#
_cell.length_a   1.000
_cell.length_b   1.000
_cell.length_c   1.000
_cell.angle_alpha   90.00
_cell.angle_beta   90.00
_cell.angle_gamma   90.00
#
_symmetry.space_group_name_H-M   'P 1'
#
loop_
_entity.id
_entity.type
_entity.pdbx_description
1 polymer ?
#
loop_
_entity_poly.entity_id
_entity_poly.type
_entity_poly.pdbx_seq_one_letter_code
_entity_poly.pdbx_strand_id
1 'polypeptide(L)'
;MANILANSMMLVGIIFIIFAVIAFLAGMNVKGLMNAYLLQVLIFFFIGIILLGTGRIIKKARNKVIQDYEVEKIVKSEIQKASSKEEIRRTAIEEQRKKMENGEITQEEYLRIKKAIEEVK
;
A
#
# COMPACT_ATOMS: atom_id res chain seq x y z
N MET A 1 14.27 -22.39 -13.96
CA MET A 1 14.29 -22.57 -15.43
C MET A 1 13.42 -21.58 -16.21
N ALA A 2 12.24 -21.18 -15.71
CA ALA A 2 11.33 -20.25 -16.41
C ALA A 2 11.96 -18.87 -16.79
N ASN A 3 12.80 -18.29 -15.93
CA ASN A 3 13.47 -17.00 -16.21
C ASN A 3 14.46 -17.06 -17.38
N ILE A 4 15.13 -18.20 -17.58
CA ILE A 4 16.10 -18.36 -18.67
C ILE A 4 15.36 -18.49 -20.00
N LEU A 5 14.23 -19.21 -20.00
CA LEU A 5 13.37 -19.40 -21.18
C LEU A 5 12.68 -18.08 -21.59
N ALA A 6 12.23 -17.27 -20.63
CA ALA A 6 11.65 -15.95 -20.91
C ALA A 6 12.69 -14.97 -21.47
N ASN A 7 13.91 -14.98 -20.92
CA ASN A 7 15.00 -14.13 -21.41
C ASN A 7 15.50 -14.55 -22.80
N SER A 8 15.57 -15.86 -23.08
CA SER A 8 15.96 -16.34 -24.41
C SER A 8 14.88 -16.05 -25.45
N MET A 9 13.59 -16.15 -25.09
CA MET A 9 12.48 -15.84 -25.99
C MET A 9 12.38 -14.34 -26.30
N MET A 10 12.65 -13.47 -25.32
CA MET A 10 12.81 -12.02 -25.57
C MET A 10 14.00 -11.73 -26.50
N LEU A 11 15.14 -12.40 -26.31
CA LEU A 11 16.32 -12.20 -27.15
C LEU A 11 16.03 -12.56 -28.61
N VAL A 12 15.35 -13.69 -28.85
CA VAL A 12 14.93 -14.11 -30.20
C VAL A 12 13.95 -13.09 -30.80
N GLY A 13 13.00 -12.58 -30.02
CA GLY A 13 12.08 -11.53 -30.46
C GLY A 13 12.79 -10.24 -30.88
N ILE A 14 13.78 -9.80 -30.10
CA ILE A 14 14.59 -8.62 -30.41
C ILE A 14 15.39 -8.84 -31.71
N ILE A 15 16.03 -10.00 -31.88
CA ILE A 15 16.78 -10.33 -33.09
C ILE A 15 15.86 -10.33 -34.32
N PHE A 16 14.65 -10.88 -34.21
CA PHE A 16 13.69 -10.92 -35.30
C PHE A 16 13.22 -9.52 -35.72
N ILE A 17 12.99 -8.62 -34.75
CA ILE A 17 12.65 -7.22 -35.01
C ILE A 17 13.79 -6.51 -35.71
N ILE A 18 15.04 -6.74 -35.29
CA ILE A 18 16.23 -6.14 -35.93
C ILE A 18 16.33 -6.60 -37.40
N PHE A 19 16.17 -7.90 -37.67
CA PHE A 19 16.19 -8.43 -39.03
C PHE A 19 15.06 -7.87 -39.91
N ALA A 20 13.85 -7.75 -39.37
CA ALA A 20 12.71 -7.16 -40.07
C ALA A 20 12.96 -5.68 -40.42
N VAL A 21 13.55 -4.92 -39.49
CA VAL A 21 13.93 -3.52 -39.73
C VAL A 21 15.03 -3.42 -40.79
N ILE A 22 16.05 -4.27 -40.75
CA ILE A 22 17.14 -4.26 -41.76
C ILE A 22 16.58 -4.61 -43.15
N ALA A 23 15.72 -5.63 -43.27
CA ALA A 23 15.11 -6.01 -44.54
C ALA A 23 14.20 -4.91 -45.09
N PHE A 24 13.45 -4.22 -44.22
CA PHE A 24 12.64 -3.07 -44.60
C PHE A 24 13.50 -1.90 -45.10
N LEU A 25 14.56 -1.53 -44.36
CA LEU A 25 15.47 -0.45 -44.74
C LEU A 25 16.25 -0.74 -46.03
N ALA A 26 16.61 -2.02 -46.28
CA ALA A 26 17.29 -2.44 -47.50
C ALA A 26 16.42 -2.32 -48.77
N GLY A 27 15.09 -2.33 -48.63
CA GLY A 27 14.14 -2.12 -49.73
C GLY A 27 13.79 -0.66 -50.01
N MET A 28 14.30 0.29 -49.21
CA MET A 28 13.95 1.72 -49.31
C MET A 28 14.98 2.53 -50.08
N ASN A 29 14.51 3.46 -50.92
CA ASN A 29 15.35 4.51 -51.50
C ASN A 29 15.87 5.47 -50.42
N VAL A 30 17.02 6.11 -50.66
CA VAL A 30 17.73 7.01 -49.69
C VAL A 30 16.81 8.09 -49.08
N LYS A 31 15.88 8.66 -49.86
CA LYS A 31 14.88 9.63 -49.37
C LYS A 31 13.85 9.02 -48.42
N GLY A 32 13.42 7.77 -48.68
CA GLY A 32 12.54 7.03 -47.79
C GLY A 32 13.24 6.63 -46.49
N LEU A 33 14.51 6.26 -46.58
CA LEU A 33 15.36 5.94 -45.44
C LEU A 33 15.51 7.14 -44.49
N MET A 34 15.80 8.34 -45.01
CA MET A 34 15.86 9.58 -44.22
C MET A 34 14.54 9.89 -43.51
N ASN A 35 13.39 9.67 -44.17
CA ASN A 35 12.09 9.95 -43.58
C ASN A 35 11.73 8.97 -42.44
N ALA A 36 12.15 7.70 -42.56
CA ALA A 36 11.98 6.70 -41.52
C ALA A 36 12.80 7.03 -40.25
N TYR A 37 14.04 7.48 -40.40
CA TYR A 37 14.86 7.92 -39.26
C TYR A 37 14.26 9.14 -38.56
N LEU A 38 13.74 10.11 -39.32
CA LEU A 38 13.07 11.27 -38.74
C LEU A 38 11.84 10.87 -37.93
N LEU A 39 11.03 9.94 -38.46
CA LEU A 39 9.87 9.40 -37.76
C LEU A 39 10.27 8.63 -36.48
N GLN A 40 11.35 7.85 -36.54
CA GLN A 40 11.86 7.09 -35.41
C GLN A 40 12.33 8.02 -34.26
N VAL A 41 13.04 9.10 -34.59
CA VAL A 41 13.46 10.11 -33.61
C VAL A 41 12.26 10.78 -32.94
N LEU A 42 11.22 11.11 -33.71
CA LEU A 42 9.99 11.68 -33.17
C LEU A 42 9.28 10.71 -32.21
N ILE A 43 9.17 9.43 -32.59
CA ILE A 43 8.56 8.40 -31.73
C ILE A 43 9.31 8.28 -30.40
N PHE A 44 10.65 8.20 -30.42
CA PHE A 44 11.44 8.14 -29.19
C PHE A 44 11.30 9.39 -28.32
N PHE A 45 11.20 10.57 -28.94
CA PHE A 45 10.97 11.83 -28.22
C PHE A 45 9.64 11.82 -27.46
N PHE A 46 8.55 11.38 -28.10
CA PHE A 46 7.24 11.28 -27.44
C PHE A 46 7.21 10.20 -26.35
N ILE A 47 7.84 9.05 -26.57
CA ILE A 47 7.97 8.00 -25.54
C ILE A 47 8.73 8.55 -24.32
N GLY A 48 9.81 9.32 -24.53
CA GLY A 48 10.57 9.95 -23.45
C GLY A 48 9.73 10.91 -22.60
N ILE A 49 8.87 11.73 -23.23
CA ILE A 49 7.96 12.64 -22.53
C ILE A 49 6.93 11.86 -21.69
N ILE A 50 6.35 10.78 -22.23
CA ILE A 50 5.36 9.95 -21.53
C ILE A 50 5.99 9.25 -20.31
N LEU A 51 7.21 8.72 -20.44
CA LEU A 51 7.95 8.08 -19.34
C LEU A 51 8.30 9.09 -18.23
N LEU A 52 8.69 10.31 -18.57
CA LEU A 52 8.95 11.38 -17.59
C LEU A 52 7.67 11.82 -16.86
N GLY A 53 6.54 11.87 -17.56
CA GLY A 53 5.24 12.23 -16.98
C GLY A 53 4.71 11.18 -15.98
N THR A 54 4.82 9.90 -16.33
CA THR A 54 4.33 8.79 -15.49
C THR A 54 5.15 8.59 -14.20
N GLY A 55 6.46 8.86 -14.23
CA GLY A 55 7.33 8.76 -13.04
C GLY A 55 6.91 9.67 -11.87
N ARG A 56 6.34 10.85 -12.14
CA ARG A 56 5.85 11.78 -11.11
C ARG A 56 4.55 11.31 -10.46
N ILE A 57 3.69 10.63 -11.20
CA ILE A 57 2.38 10.15 -10.72
C ILE A 57 2.56 8.98 -9.73
N ILE A 58 3.50 8.08 -10.02
CA ILE A 58 3.80 6.90 -9.19
C ILE A 58 4.33 7.30 -7.80
N LYS A 59 5.13 8.36 -7.71
CA LYS A 59 5.69 8.83 -6.43
C LYS A 59 4.62 9.41 -5.49
N LYS A 60 3.62 10.10 -6.05
CA LYS A 60 2.51 10.70 -5.28
C LYS A 60 1.53 9.64 -4.75
N ALA A 61 1.25 8.61 -5.55
CA ALA A 61 0.41 7.48 -5.13
C ALA A 61 1.06 6.67 -3.99
N ARG A 62 2.38 6.42 -4.07
CA ARG A 62 3.13 5.67 -3.05
C ARG A 62 3.09 6.35 -1.68
N ASN A 63 3.19 7.68 -1.64
CA ASN A 63 3.22 8.43 -0.37
C ASN A 63 1.85 8.42 0.34
N LYS A 64 0.75 8.41 -0.42
CA LYS A 64 -0.61 8.34 0.13
C LYS A 64 -0.89 6.97 0.77
N VAL A 65 -0.50 5.88 0.11
CA VAL A 65 -0.69 4.52 0.63
C VAL A 65 0.10 4.29 1.94
N ILE A 66 1.30 4.88 2.07
CA ILE A 66 2.10 4.76 3.30
C ILE A 66 1.43 5.49 4.47
N GLN A 67 0.86 6.69 4.24
CA GLN A 67 0.12 7.43 5.27
C GLN A 67 -1.13 6.68 5.71
N ASP A 68 -1.91 6.14 4.78
CA ASP A 68 -3.16 5.43 5.11
C ASP A 68 -2.88 4.19 5.99
N TYR A 69 -1.77 3.48 5.75
CA TYR A 69 -1.35 2.33 6.55
C TYR A 69 -0.87 2.69 7.96
N GLU A 70 -0.12 3.79 8.11
CA GLU A 70 0.32 4.26 9.44
C GLU A 70 -0.88 4.72 10.29
N VAL A 71 -1.83 5.43 9.69
CA VAL A 71 -3.06 5.85 10.37
C VAL A 71 -3.88 4.64 10.80
N GLU A 72 -4.08 3.64 9.93
CA GLU A 72 -4.84 2.44 10.28
C GLU A 72 -4.22 1.68 11.47
N LYS A 73 -2.88 1.59 11.51
CA LYS A 73 -2.15 0.94 12.61
C LYS A 73 -2.32 1.69 13.93
N ILE A 74 -2.22 3.02 13.90
CA ILE A 74 -2.41 3.85 15.11
C ILE A 74 -3.85 3.70 15.63
N VAL A 75 -4.85 3.85 14.75
CA VAL A 75 -6.26 3.73 15.11
C VAL A 75 -6.59 2.35 15.68
N LYS A 76 -6.12 1.26 15.08
CA LYS A 76 -6.31 -0.09 15.65
C LYS A 76 -5.70 -0.23 17.04
N SER A 77 -4.51 0.33 17.26
CA SER A 77 -3.85 0.27 18.56
C SER A 77 -4.56 1.09 19.62
N GLU A 78 -5.13 2.25 19.28
CA GLU A 78 -5.92 3.07 20.20
C GLU A 78 -7.27 2.42 20.52
N ILE A 79 -7.98 1.88 19.52
CA ILE A 79 -9.23 1.14 19.72
C ILE A 79 -8.98 -0.07 20.61
N GLN A 80 -7.89 -0.81 20.41
CA GLN A 80 -7.55 -1.97 21.23
C GLN A 80 -7.23 -1.58 22.68
N LYS A 81 -6.50 -0.48 22.89
CA LYS A 81 -6.24 0.05 24.24
C LYS A 81 -7.52 0.54 24.93
N ALA A 82 -8.41 1.22 24.20
CA ALA A 82 -9.70 1.66 24.73
C ALA A 82 -10.58 0.46 25.10
N SER A 83 -10.66 -0.55 24.22
CA SER A 83 -11.38 -1.80 24.47
C SER A 83 -10.83 -2.53 25.71
N SER A 84 -9.50 -2.60 25.86
CA SER A 84 -8.87 -3.22 27.03
C SER A 84 -9.14 -2.44 28.33
N LYS A 85 -9.10 -1.10 28.30
CA LYS A 85 -9.43 -0.26 29.47
C LYS A 85 -10.88 -0.49 29.91
N GLU A 86 -11.80 -0.63 28.96
CA GLU A 86 -13.22 -0.86 29.25
C GLU A 86 -13.48 -2.28 29.77
N GLU A 87 -12.76 -3.28 29.27
CA GLU A 87 -12.81 -4.66 29.77
C GLU A 87 -12.24 -4.78 31.19
N ILE A 88 -11.12 -4.12 31.48
CA ILE A 88 -10.55 -4.02 32.84
C ILE A 88 -11.56 -3.35 33.77
N ARG A 89 -12.21 -2.26 33.33
CA ARG A 89 -13.23 -1.56 34.10
C ARG A 89 -14.42 -2.47 34.45
N ARG A 90 -14.94 -3.21 33.46
CA ARG A 90 -16.04 -4.17 33.67
C ARG A 90 -15.63 -5.26 34.66
N THR A 91 -14.42 -5.80 34.50
CA THR A 91 -13.89 -6.85 35.38
C THR A 91 -13.76 -6.34 36.82
N ALA A 92 -13.23 -5.13 37.01
CA ALA A 92 -13.10 -4.52 38.32
C ALA A 92 -14.47 -4.30 39.00
N ILE A 93 -15.49 -3.82 38.27
CA ILE A 93 -16.84 -3.64 38.83
C ILE A 93 -17.46 -4.98 39.21
N GLU A 94 -17.28 -6.02 38.38
CA GLU A 94 -17.81 -7.36 38.64
C GLU A 94 -17.13 -8.02 39.85
N GLU A 95 -15.83 -7.81 40.04
CA GLU A 95 -15.12 -8.29 41.23
C GLU A 95 -15.66 -7.66 42.51
N GLN A 96 -15.91 -6.34 42.51
CA GLN A 96 -16.49 -5.65 43.66
C GLN A 96 -17.93 -6.09 43.93
N ARG A 97 -18.70 -6.38 42.87
CA ARG A 97 -20.05 -6.93 43.00
C ARG A 97 -20.02 -8.29 43.70
N LYS A 98 -19.08 -9.18 43.35
CA LYS A 98 -18.92 -10.48 44.03
C LYS A 98 -18.57 -10.33 45.50
N LYS A 99 -17.70 -9.38 45.85
CA LYS A 99 -17.37 -9.07 47.25
C LYS A 99 -18.60 -8.61 48.03
N MET A 100 -19.47 -7.82 47.40
CA MET A 100 -20.75 -7.40 48.00
C MET A 100 -21.70 -8.60 48.18
N GLU A 101 -21.83 -9.47 47.17
CA GLU A 101 -22.67 -10.68 47.24
C GLU A 101 -22.18 -11.67 48.30
N ASN A 102 -20.86 -11.75 48.52
CA ASN A 102 -20.24 -12.54 49.58
C ASN A 102 -20.35 -11.90 50.97
N GLY A 103 -20.83 -10.66 51.07
CA GLY A 103 -20.89 -9.90 52.32
C GLY A 103 -19.53 -9.38 52.82
N GLU A 104 -18.49 -9.41 51.99
CA GLU A 104 -17.15 -8.88 52.31
C GLU A 104 -17.14 -7.35 52.34
N ILE A 105 -18.04 -6.70 51.59
CA ILE A 105 -18.24 -5.25 51.59
C ILE A 105 -19.72 -4.90 51.67
N THR A 106 -20.03 -3.72 52.18
CA THR A 106 -21.40 -3.21 52.23
C THR A 106 -21.87 -2.69 50.87
N GLN A 107 -23.19 -2.59 50.68
CA GLN A 107 -23.78 -2.00 49.46
C GLN A 107 -23.36 -0.54 49.24
N GLU A 108 -23.20 0.23 50.33
CA GLU A 108 -22.73 1.63 50.26
C GLU A 108 -21.27 1.74 49.85
N GLU A 109 -20.41 0.81 50.28
CA GLU A 109 -19.01 0.72 49.84
C GLU A 109 -18.92 0.33 48.36
N TYR A 110 -19.71 -0.64 47.92
CA TYR A 110 -19.79 -1.01 46.49
C TYR A 110 -20.19 0.20 45.61
N LEU A 111 -21.22 0.94 45.99
CA LEU A 111 -21.70 2.10 45.22
C LEU A 111 -20.64 3.20 45.13
N ARG A 112 -19.90 3.45 46.21
CA ARG A 112 -18.78 4.42 46.22
C ARG A 112 -17.64 3.98 45.29
N ILE A 113 -17.25 2.71 45.36
CA ILE A 113 -16.16 2.16 44.53
C ILE A 113 -16.57 2.14 43.05
N LYS A 114 -17.79 1.70 42.75
CA LYS A 114 -18.33 1.71 41.38
C LYS A 114 -18.29 3.12 40.78
N LYS A 115 -18.76 4.13 41.53
CA LYS A 115 -18.75 5.53 41.10
C LYS A 115 -17.33 6.04 40.84
N ALA A 116 -16.39 5.74 41.73
CA ALA A 116 -14.98 6.11 41.55
C ALA A 116 -14.39 5.46 40.28
N ILE A 117 -14.69 4.17 40.03
CA ILE A 117 -14.25 3.48 38.81
C ILE A 117 -14.84 4.11 37.55
N GLU A 118 -16.11 4.53 37.58
CA GLU A 118 -16.83 5.19 36.48
C GLU A 118 -16.33 6.62 36.19
N GLU A 119 -15.86 7.34 37.20
CA GLU A 119 -15.32 8.71 37.08
C GLU A 119 -13.90 8.78 36.48
N VAL A 120 -13.11 7.69 36.54
CA VAL A 120 -11.73 7.61 36.00
C VAL A 120 -11.69 7.53 34.45
N LYS A 121 -12.53 8.31 33.76
CA LYS A 121 -12.69 8.30 32.30
C LYS A 121 -11.40 8.67 31.58
#